data_AF-A0AAW3R0H2-F1
#
_entry.id   AF-A0AAW3R0H2-F1
#
_cell.length_a   1.000
_cell.length_b   1.000
_cell.length_c   1.000
_cell.angle_alpha   90.00
_cell.angle_beta   90.00
_cell.angle_gamma   90.00
#
_symmetry.space_group_name_H-M   'P 1'
#
loop_
_entity.id
_entity.type
_entity.pdbx_description
1 polymer ?
#
loop_
_entity_poly.entity_id
_entity_poly.type
_entity_poly.pdbx_seq_one_letter_code
_entity_poly.pdbx_strand_id
1 'polypeptide(L)'
;SIQLPQGVMVVMVPAKRLNIGPIWLFVVWAVSSSILLFLIAGLFMRNQVRAIRRLGHAAELFGMGRDQGPIRPQGAREVRQAAVAFNRMQARVNRFVAQRTAVLAGVSHDLRTPLTRLRLTVAMIPAFGPIRAESLKPDLADMVTDIEDMERLIGSYLSFARGEGAEDPVLTDLRGMLEDVAAATLRAGGHVLGVEGRE
;
A
#
# COMPACT_ATOMS: atom_id res chain seq x y z
N SER A 1 44.07 5.11 -75.35
CA SER A 1 44.02 4.96 -76.82
C SER A 1 44.32 3.51 -77.14
N ILE A 2 43.53 2.88 -78.01
CA ILE A 2 43.83 1.54 -78.51
C ILE A 2 44.55 1.75 -79.85
N GLN A 3 45.76 1.21 -80.01
CA GLN A 3 46.53 1.34 -81.24
C GLN A 3 45.99 0.38 -82.30
N LEU A 4 45.64 0.91 -83.47
CA LEU A 4 45.24 0.14 -84.64
C LEU A 4 46.26 0.34 -85.77
N PRO A 5 46.39 -0.61 -86.72
CA PRO A 5 47.48 -0.64 -87.69
C PRO A 5 47.58 0.56 -88.65
N GLN A 6 46.58 1.43 -88.71
CA GLN A 6 46.51 2.56 -89.66
C GLN A 6 46.22 3.91 -89.01
N GLY A 7 46.36 4.02 -87.69
CA GLY A 7 46.17 5.28 -86.96
C GLY A 7 45.60 5.11 -85.56
N VAL A 8 45.63 6.19 -84.78
CA VAL A 8 45.14 6.19 -83.39
C VAL A 8 43.66 6.54 -83.37
N MET A 9 42.80 5.63 -82.89
CA MET A 9 41.41 5.96 -82.61
C MET A 9 41.33 6.69 -81.26
N VAL A 10 41.01 7.99 -81.31
CA VAL A 10 40.77 8.81 -80.12
C VAL A 10 39.28 8.75 -79.78
N VAL A 11 38.93 7.97 -78.77
CA VAL A 11 37.56 7.92 -78.24
C VAL A 11 37.37 9.09 -77.27
N MET A 12 36.72 10.17 -77.71
CA MET A 12 36.33 11.27 -76.83
C MET A 12 35.03 10.92 -76.11
N VAL A 13 35.14 10.46 -74.87
CA VAL A 13 33.97 10.25 -74.01
C VAL A 13 33.60 11.59 -73.34
N PRO A 14 32.36 12.08 -73.46
CA PRO A 14 31.95 13.31 -72.80
C PRO A 14 32.02 13.14 -71.27
N ALA A 15 32.88 13.93 -70.62
CA ALA A 15 33.13 13.93 -69.17
C ALA A 15 31.88 14.17 -68.30
N LYS A 16 30.76 14.57 -68.92
CA LYS A 16 29.49 14.89 -68.25
C LYS A 16 28.80 13.67 -67.61
N ARG A 17 29.27 12.44 -67.86
CA ARG A 17 28.74 11.21 -67.24
C ARG A 17 29.49 10.76 -65.98
N LEU A 18 30.55 11.48 -65.57
CA LEU A 18 31.33 11.21 -64.35
C LEU A 18 30.91 12.05 -63.14
N ASN A 19 29.94 12.95 -63.30
CA ASN A 19 29.31 13.63 -62.16
C ASN A 19 28.31 12.67 -61.50
N ILE A 20 28.85 11.74 -60.71
CA ILE A 20 28.13 11.19 -59.56
C ILE A 20 27.60 12.42 -58.80
N GLY A 21 26.29 12.53 -58.58
CA GLY A 21 25.70 13.70 -57.91
C GLY A 21 26.45 14.05 -56.62
N PRO A 22 26.36 15.28 -56.08
CA PRO A 22 27.34 15.77 -55.12
C PRO A 22 27.34 14.88 -53.86
N ILE A 23 28.31 13.96 -53.76
CA ILE A 23 28.43 12.98 -52.65
C ILE A 23 28.48 13.72 -51.31
N TRP A 24 29.03 14.95 -51.30
CA TRP A 24 29.01 15.81 -50.12
C TRP A 24 27.59 16.07 -49.60
N LEU A 25 26.57 16.17 -50.46
CA LEU A 25 25.19 16.48 -50.03
C LEU A 25 24.63 15.28 -49.28
N PHE A 26 24.91 14.07 -49.78
CA PHE A 26 24.56 12.83 -49.11
C PHE A 26 25.26 12.72 -47.76
N VAL A 27 26.58 13.01 -47.69
CA VAL A 27 27.35 12.97 -46.44
C VAL A 27 26.82 14.00 -45.43
N VAL A 28 26.62 15.25 -45.84
CA VAL A 28 26.06 16.30 -44.98
C VAL A 28 24.69 15.91 -44.47
N TRP A 29 23.80 15.43 -45.34
CA TRP A 29 22.47 14.98 -44.95
C TRP A 29 22.52 13.80 -43.96
N ALA A 30 23.36 12.79 -44.22
CA ALA A 30 23.51 11.63 -43.35
C ALA A 30 24.06 12.01 -41.97
N VAL A 31 25.05 12.92 -41.92
CA VAL A 31 25.61 13.44 -40.66
C VAL A 31 24.58 14.26 -39.90
N SER A 32 23.88 15.18 -40.58
CA SER A 32 22.82 15.99 -39.95
C SER A 32 21.69 15.12 -39.39
N SER A 33 21.25 14.11 -40.14
CA SER A 33 20.23 13.15 -39.68
C SER A 33 20.72 12.34 -38.47
N SER A 34 21.97 11.88 -38.50
CA SER A 34 22.58 11.14 -37.39
C SER A 34 22.66 11.98 -36.11
N ILE A 35 23.07 13.25 -36.23
CA ILE A 35 23.11 14.19 -35.09
C ILE A 35 21.70 14.42 -34.55
N LEU A 36 20.72 14.63 -35.42
CA LEU A 36 19.32 14.83 -35.00
C LEU A 36 18.78 13.62 -34.24
N LEU A 37 18.98 12.41 -34.77
CA LEU A 37 18.56 11.17 -34.12
C LEU A 37 19.30 10.94 -32.79
N PHE A 38 20.59 11.26 -32.74
CA PHE A 38 21.38 11.16 -31.51
C PHE A 38 20.85 12.10 -30.41
N LEU A 39 20.51 13.33 -30.76
CA LEU A 39 19.93 14.30 -29.81
C LEU A 39 18.56 13.83 -29.30
N ILE A 40 17.70 13.33 -30.19
CA ILE A 40 16.39 12.79 -29.83
C ILE A 40 16.58 11.57 -28.90
N ALA A 41 17.44 10.62 -29.26
CA ALA A 41 17.73 9.44 -28.44
C ALA A 41 18.26 9.84 -27.05
N GLY A 42 19.17 10.82 -26.98
CA GLY A 42 19.68 11.36 -25.73
C GLY A 42 18.59 11.96 -24.83
N LEU A 43 17.64 12.70 -25.41
CA LEU A 43 16.50 13.26 -24.69
C LEU A 43 15.60 12.17 -24.11
N PHE A 44 15.26 11.16 -24.91
CA PHE A 44 14.49 10.00 -24.45
C PHE A 44 15.24 9.27 -23.33
N MET A 45 16.52 8.96 -23.52
CA MET A 45 17.34 8.25 -22.53
C MET A 45 17.40 9.01 -21.20
N ARG A 46 17.56 10.34 -21.25
CA ARG A 46 17.54 11.18 -20.05
C ARG A 46 16.21 11.09 -19.30
N ASN A 47 15.09 11.04 -20.01
CA ASN A 47 13.78 10.88 -19.40
C ASN A 47 13.61 9.48 -18.76
N GLN A 48 14.11 8.42 -19.40
CA GLN A 48 14.06 7.06 -18.86
C GLN A 48 14.90 6.92 -17.59
N VAL A 49 16.15 7.40 -17.61
CA VAL A 49 17.05 7.35 -16.45
C VAL A 49 16.47 8.13 -15.28
N ARG A 50 15.85 9.29 -15.54
CA ARG A 50 15.19 10.09 -14.50
C ARG A 50 14.04 9.33 -13.84
N ALA A 51 13.21 8.64 -14.63
CA ALA A 51 12.10 7.85 -14.11
C ALA A 51 12.58 6.69 -13.21
N ILE A 52 13.63 5.98 -13.62
CA ILE A 52 14.21 4.87 -12.86
C ILE A 52 14.83 5.37 -11.54
N ARG A 53 15.62 6.45 -11.58
CA ARG A 53 16.21 7.04 -10.36
C ARG A 53 15.15 7.48 -9.36
N ARG A 54 14.04 8.07 -9.85
CA ARG A 54 12.93 8.47 -9.00
C ARG A 54 12.26 7.27 -8.32
N LEU A 55 12.06 6.17 -9.05
CA LEU A 55 11.52 4.93 -8.49
C LEU A 55 12.45 4.35 -7.41
N GLY A 56 13.75 4.28 -7.69
CA GLY A 56 14.75 3.79 -6.73
C GLY A 56 14.79 4.64 -5.47
N HIS A 57 14.84 5.97 -5.60
CA HIS A 57 14.87 6.87 -4.46
C HIS A 57 13.61 6.76 -3.59
N ALA A 58 12.43 6.67 -4.20
CA ALA A 58 11.19 6.47 -3.46
C ALA A 58 11.14 5.11 -2.74
N ALA A 59 11.72 4.05 -3.33
CA ALA A 59 11.83 2.76 -2.67
C ALA A 59 12.77 2.80 -1.45
N GLU A 60 13.90 3.51 -1.55
CA GLU A 60 14.85 3.71 -0.46
C GLU A 60 14.21 4.51 0.69
N LEU A 61 13.54 5.62 0.36
CA LEU A 61 12.82 6.44 1.34
C LEU A 61 11.71 5.65 2.04
N PHE A 62 10.94 4.87 1.28
CA PHE A 62 9.93 3.98 1.84
C PHE A 62 10.53 2.93 2.78
N GLY A 63 11.68 2.35 2.40
CA GLY A 63 12.43 1.41 3.25
C GLY A 63 12.93 2.03 4.57
N MET A 64 13.16 3.34 4.60
CA MET A 64 13.49 4.10 5.81
C MET A 64 12.26 4.58 6.61
N GLY A 65 11.04 4.16 6.23
CA GLY A 65 9.79 4.60 6.86
C GLY A 65 9.38 6.03 6.51
N ARG A 66 10.04 6.67 5.53
CA ARG A 66 9.70 8.03 5.05
C ARG A 66 8.75 7.93 3.88
N ASP A 67 7.46 7.82 4.18
CA ASP A 67 6.42 7.74 3.14
C ASP A 67 6.18 9.11 2.47
N GLN A 68 6.49 9.21 1.18
CA GLN A 68 6.25 10.40 0.35
C GLN A 68 4.99 10.27 -0.52
N GLY A 69 4.20 9.21 -0.30
CA GLY A 69 3.02 8.89 -1.08
C GLY A 69 3.33 8.18 -2.40
N PRO A 70 2.31 7.97 -3.25
CA PRO A 70 2.43 7.18 -4.46
C PRO A 70 3.21 7.92 -5.56
N ILE A 71 4.04 7.16 -6.28
CA ILE A 71 4.84 7.68 -7.38
C ILE A 71 3.97 7.79 -8.64
N ARG A 72 4.07 8.91 -9.37
CA ARG A 72 3.44 9.04 -10.69
C ARG A 72 4.14 8.15 -11.72
N PRO A 73 3.46 7.19 -12.38
CA PRO A 73 4.07 6.34 -13.40
C PRO A 73 4.54 7.16 -14.62
N GLN A 74 5.83 7.15 -14.91
CA GLN A 74 6.46 7.88 -16.02
C GLN A 74 7.53 7.03 -16.72
N GLY A 75 7.91 7.42 -17.94
CA GLY A 75 8.92 6.73 -18.74
C GLY A 75 8.37 5.56 -19.56
N ALA A 76 9.22 4.58 -19.85
CA ALA A 76 8.92 3.37 -20.61
C ALA A 76 7.73 2.61 -20.00
N ARG A 77 7.09 1.76 -20.82
CA ARG A 77 5.96 0.93 -20.37
C ARG A 77 6.34 0.07 -19.16
N GLU A 78 7.54 -0.48 -19.16
CA GLU A 78 8.11 -1.34 -18.12
C GLU A 78 8.31 -0.56 -16.81
N VAL A 79 8.88 0.65 -16.89
CA VAL A 79 9.09 1.53 -15.74
C VAL A 79 7.77 1.99 -15.15
N ARG A 80 6.78 2.30 -15.99
CA ARG A 80 5.43 2.64 -15.56
C ARG A 80 4.74 1.47 -14.85
N GLN A 81 4.87 0.25 -15.37
CA GLN A 81 4.35 -0.96 -14.73
C GLN A 81 5.01 -1.20 -13.36
N ALA A 82 6.33 -1.05 -13.28
CA ALA A 82 7.06 -1.15 -12.02
C ALA A 82 6.60 -0.10 -10.99
N ALA A 83 6.39 1.15 -11.41
CA ALA A 83 5.86 2.21 -10.53
C ALA A 83 4.45 1.87 -10.00
N VAL A 84 3.57 1.33 -10.85
CA VAL A 84 2.24 0.87 -10.41
C VAL A 84 2.34 -0.30 -9.43
N ALA A 85 3.21 -1.27 -9.69
CA ALA A 85 3.42 -2.41 -8.80
C ALA A 85 3.99 -1.96 -7.44
N PHE A 86 4.94 -1.02 -7.45
CA PHE A 86 5.50 -0.41 -6.24
C PHE A 86 4.42 0.30 -5.43
N ASN A 87 3.58 1.14 -6.05
CA ASN A 87 2.49 1.83 -5.34
C ASN A 87 1.51 0.83 -4.69
N ARG A 88 1.20 -0.28 -5.35
CA ARG A 88 0.36 -1.35 -4.76
C ARG A 88 1.04 -2.00 -3.56
N MET A 89 2.35 -2.25 -3.65
CA MET A 89 3.13 -2.80 -2.54
C MET A 89 3.16 -1.84 -1.34
N GLN A 90 3.47 -0.56 -1.56
CA GLN A 90 3.44 0.50 -0.54
C GLN A 90 2.10 0.54 0.18
N ALA A 91 0.99 0.55 -0.57
CA ALA A 91 -0.35 0.56 0.02
C ALA A 91 -0.66 -0.71 0.85
N ARG A 92 -0.19 -1.89 0.42
CA ARG A 92 -0.33 -3.13 1.20
C ARG A 92 0.46 -3.10 2.50
N VAL A 93 1.72 -2.66 2.45
CA VAL A 93 2.57 -2.56 3.62
C VAL A 93 2.04 -1.54 4.62
N ASN A 94 1.59 -0.36 4.14
CA ASN A 94 0.99 0.65 5.02
C ASN A 94 -0.26 0.12 5.72
N ARG A 95 -1.14 -0.61 5.01
CA ARG A 95 -2.29 -1.27 5.65
C ARG A 95 -1.87 -2.31 6.67
N PHE A 96 -0.88 -3.13 6.35
CA PHE A 96 -0.37 -4.14 7.27
C PHE A 96 0.20 -3.52 8.55
N VAL A 97 0.95 -2.42 8.44
CA VAL A 97 1.46 -1.66 9.59
C VAL A 97 0.32 -1.01 10.37
N ALA A 98 -0.62 -0.36 9.69
CA ALA A 98 -1.78 0.28 10.33
C ALA A 98 -2.65 -0.72 11.10
N GLN A 99 -2.87 -1.92 10.55
CA GLN A 99 -3.57 -3.00 11.25
C GLN A 99 -2.88 -3.40 12.56
N ARG A 100 -1.54 -3.39 12.60
CA ARG A 100 -0.80 -3.65 13.84
C ARG A 100 -0.92 -2.52 14.87
N THR A 101 -1.04 -1.27 14.45
CA THR A 101 -1.03 -0.11 15.37
C THR A 101 -2.42 0.30 15.84
N ALA A 102 -3.46 0.13 15.01
CA ALA A 102 -4.82 0.59 15.32
C ALA A 102 -5.44 -0.08 16.57
N VAL A 103 -5.00 -1.28 16.92
CA VAL A 103 -5.63 -2.07 18.00
C VAL A 103 -5.06 -1.74 19.39
N LEU A 104 -3.83 -1.21 19.48
CA LEU A 104 -3.21 -0.86 20.77
C LEU A 104 -3.94 0.27 21.51
N ALA A 105 -4.56 1.20 20.78
CA ALA A 105 -5.32 2.30 21.37
C ALA A 105 -6.69 1.85 21.90
N GLY A 106 -7.35 0.90 21.23
CA GLY A 106 -8.66 0.39 21.63
C GLY A 106 -8.60 -0.42 22.93
N VAL A 107 -7.63 -1.32 23.06
CA VAL A 107 -7.48 -2.17 24.26
C VAL A 107 -7.24 -1.34 25.51
N SER A 108 -6.40 -0.31 25.44
CA SER A 108 -6.10 0.54 26.61
C SER A 108 -7.31 1.34 27.09
N HIS A 109 -8.18 1.75 26.17
CA HIS A 109 -9.43 2.43 26.50
C HIS A 109 -10.40 1.47 27.19
N ASP A 110 -10.56 0.26 26.62
CA ASP A 110 -11.58 -0.69 27.06
C ASP A 110 -11.21 -1.38 28.38
N LEU A 111 -9.92 -1.53 28.68
CA LEU A 111 -9.44 -1.99 29.98
C LEU A 111 -9.62 -0.95 31.11
N ARG A 112 -9.79 0.34 30.79
CA ARG A 112 -9.89 1.40 31.80
C ARG A 112 -11.19 1.30 32.61
N THR A 113 -12.26 0.85 31.96
CA THR A 113 -13.60 0.71 32.57
C THR A 113 -13.62 -0.36 33.68
N PRO A 114 -13.28 -1.64 33.43
CA PRO A 114 -13.25 -2.65 34.49
C PRO A 114 -12.22 -2.32 35.57
N LEU A 115 -11.06 -1.76 35.21
CA LEU A 115 -10.01 -1.40 36.19
C LEU A 115 -10.44 -0.27 37.13
N THR A 116 -11.24 0.68 36.64
CA THR A 116 -11.84 1.74 37.48
C THR A 116 -12.88 1.16 38.42
N ARG A 117 -13.72 0.22 37.94
CA ARG A 117 -14.74 -0.45 38.74
C ARG A 117 -14.12 -1.28 39.86
N LEU A 118 -13.13 -2.11 39.56
CA LEU A 118 -12.32 -2.86 40.53
C LEU A 118 -11.70 -1.94 41.59
N ARG A 119 -11.13 -0.81 41.18
CA ARG A 119 -10.52 0.17 42.11
C ARG A 119 -11.56 0.79 43.04
N LEU A 120 -12.76 1.09 42.55
CA LEU A 120 -13.86 1.62 43.37
C LEU A 120 -14.36 0.57 44.37
N THR A 121 -14.58 -0.68 43.91
CA THR A 121 -15.01 -1.79 44.78
C THR A 121 -14.00 -2.04 45.90
N VAL A 122 -12.70 -2.12 45.58
CA VAL A 122 -11.63 -2.29 46.58
C VAL A 122 -11.51 -1.10 47.53
N ALA A 123 -11.72 0.13 47.06
CA ALA A 123 -11.68 1.33 47.92
C ALA A 123 -12.85 1.38 48.92
N MET A 124 -13.97 0.73 48.61
CA MET A 124 -15.13 0.63 49.51
C MET A 124 -14.92 -0.41 50.62
N ILE A 125 -14.13 -1.46 50.40
CA ILE A 125 -13.82 -2.52 51.39
C ILE A 125 -13.28 -1.95 52.73
N PRO A 126 -12.25 -1.08 52.76
CA PRO A 126 -11.73 -0.54 54.02
C PRO A 126 -12.63 0.51 54.70
N ALA A 127 -13.66 1.02 54.01
CA ALA A 127 -14.51 2.10 54.52
C ALA A 127 -15.63 1.63 55.47
N PHE A 128 -15.93 0.33 55.54
CA PHE A 128 -17.10 -0.22 56.26
C PHE A 128 -16.75 -1.23 57.37
N GLY A 129 -15.81 -0.93 58.28
CA GLY A 129 -15.62 -1.72 59.52
C GLY A 129 -15.43 -3.25 59.31
N PRO A 130 -15.71 -4.12 60.31
CA PRO A 130 -15.65 -5.56 60.11
C PRO A 130 -16.76 -6.00 59.13
N ILE A 131 -16.37 -6.24 57.88
CA ILE A 131 -17.26 -6.65 56.81
C ILE A 131 -17.75 -8.07 57.07
N ARG A 132 -19.08 -8.28 57.00
CA ARG A 132 -19.66 -9.62 57.04
C ARG A 132 -19.38 -10.32 55.72
N ALA A 133 -18.91 -11.57 55.77
CA ALA A 133 -18.56 -12.33 54.56
C ALA A 133 -19.73 -12.40 53.55
N GLU A 134 -20.98 -12.41 54.02
CA GLU A 134 -22.17 -12.39 53.15
C GLU A 134 -22.32 -11.12 52.31
N SER A 135 -21.92 -9.93 52.81
CA SER A 135 -22.06 -8.67 52.07
C SER A 135 -20.95 -8.45 51.04
N LEU A 136 -19.82 -9.15 51.18
CA LEU A 136 -18.68 -9.04 50.26
C LEU A 136 -18.77 -10.00 49.06
N LYS A 137 -19.55 -11.08 49.17
CA LYS A 137 -19.73 -12.09 48.11
C LYS A 137 -20.18 -11.53 46.75
N PRO A 138 -21.18 -10.64 46.66
CA PRO A 138 -21.62 -10.08 45.37
C PRO A 138 -20.54 -9.21 44.73
N ASP A 139 -19.90 -8.33 45.52
CA ASP A 139 -18.79 -7.48 45.05
C ASP A 139 -17.60 -8.31 44.55
N LEU A 140 -17.30 -9.44 45.22
CA LEU A 140 -16.26 -10.36 44.79
C LEU A 140 -16.61 -11.04 43.45
N ALA A 141 -17.88 -11.41 43.25
CA ALA A 141 -18.35 -12.01 42.00
C ALA A 141 -18.31 -11.01 40.83
N ASP A 142 -18.68 -9.75 41.08
CA ASP A 142 -18.55 -8.66 40.11
C ASP A 142 -17.08 -8.42 39.74
N MET A 143 -16.17 -8.41 40.71
CA MET A 143 -14.72 -8.27 40.46
C MET A 143 -14.16 -9.44 39.64
N VAL A 144 -14.60 -10.68 39.90
CA VAL A 144 -14.21 -11.85 39.10
C VAL A 144 -14.71 -11.69 37.66
N THR A 145 -15.95 -11.23 37.48
CA THR A 145 -16.53 -10.97 36.16
C THR A 145 -15.74 -9.89 35.41
N ASP A 146 -15.39 -8.78 36.07
CA ASP A 146 -14.56 -7.71 35.49
C ASP A 146 -13.17 -8.24 35.07
N ILE A 147 -12.58 -9.18 35.83
CA ILE A 147 -11.30 -9.84 35.47
C ILE A 147 -11.48 -10.75 34.25
N GLU A 148 -12.54 -11.57 34.20
CA GLU A 148 -12.84 -12.44 33.05
C GLU A 148 -13.05 -11.63 31.77
N ASP A 149 -13.70 -10.47 31.85
CA ASP A 149 -13.88 -9.56 30.73
C ASP A 149 -12.54 -8.98 30.25
N MET A 150 -11.65 -8.58 31.18
CA MET A 150 -10.29 -8.15 30.84
C MET A 150 -9.48 -9.28 30.17
N GLU A 151 -9.59 -10.52 30.65
CA GLU A 151 -8.95 -11.69 30.05
C GLU A 151 -9.47 -11.97 28.64
N ARG A 152 -10.79 -11.87 28.42
CA ARG A 152 -11.38 -12.00 27.07
C ARG A 152 -10.90 -10.91 26.13
N LEU A 153 -10.84 -9.65 26.59
CA LEU A 153 -10.33 -8.53 25.79
C LEU A 153 -8.84 -8.73 25.41
N ILE A 154 -8.02 -9.17 26.37
CA ILE A 154 -6.60 -9.50 26.12
C ILE A 154 -6.47 -10.71 25.19
N GLY A 155 -7.32 -11.73 25.33
CA GLY A 155 -7.36 -12.89 24.45
C GLY A 155 -7.74 -12.52 23.01
N SER A 156 -8.77 -11.69 22.85
CA SER A 156 -9.19 -11.13 21.56
C SER A 156 -8.05 -10.32 20.93
N TYR A 157 -7.35 -9.48 21.71
CA TYR A 157 -6.15 -8.79 21.25
C TYR A 157 -5.04 -9.73 20.76
N LEU A 158 -4.74 -10.77 21.54
CA LEU A 158 -3.70 -11.75 21.21
C LEU A 158 -4.03 -12.57 19.95
N SER A 159 -5.30 -12.89 19.72
CA SER A 159 -5.76 -13.55 18.49
C SER A 159 -5.68 -12.61 17.28
N PHE A 160 -6.11 -11.36 17.43
CA PHE A 160 -5.98 -10.34 16.40
C PHE A 160 -4.52 -10.06 16.03
N ALA A 161 -3.63 -9.89 17.02
CA ALA A 161 -2.21 -9.65 16.81
C ALA A 161 -1.49 -10.83 16.15
N ARG A 162 -1.96 -12.07 16.37
CA ARG A 162 -1.51 -13.28 15.67
C ARG A 162 -2.00 -13.36 14.22
N GLY A 163 -2.92 -12.50 13.81
CA GLY A 163 -3.51 -12.51 12.47
C GLY A 163 -4.64 -13.53 12.31
N GLU A 164 -5.16 -14.07 13.42
CA GLU A 164 -6.30 -15.00 13.42
C GLU A 164 -7.63 -14.26 13.16
N GLY A 165 -7.66 -12.92 13.22
CA GLY A 165 -8.87 -12.11 12.99
C GLY A 165 -9.25 -11.88 11.51
N ALA A 166 -8.54 -12.49 10.57
CA ALA A 166 -8.92 -12.51 9.16
C ALA A 166 -9.63 -13.84 8.89
N GLU A 167 -10.86 -13.99 9.40
CA GLU A 167 -11.73 -15.09 9.00
C GLU A 167 -12.09 -14.97 7.52
N ASP A 168 -12.19 -16.10 6.83
CA ASP A 168 -12.67 -16.12 5.46
C ASP A 168 -14.13 -15.61 5.43
N PRO A 169 -14.47 -14.61 4.60
CA PRO A 169 -15.81 -14.07 4.55
C PRO A 169 -16.81 -15.15 4.11
N VAL A 170 -17.75 -15.47 5.02
CA VAL A 170 -18.83 -16.42 4.78
C VAL A 170 -20.13 -15.66 4.49
N LEU A 171 -21.02 -16.26 3.69
CA LEU A 171 -22.39 -15.78 3.54
C LEU A 171 -23.11 -15.88 4.89
N THR A 172 -23.44 -14.72 5.47
CA THR A 172 -24.08 -14.61 6.79
C THR A 172 -25.39 -13.84 6.67
N ASP A 173 -26.44 -14.35 7.32
CA ASP A 173 -27.69 -13.62 7.47
C ASP A 173 -27.53 -12.47 8.47
N LEU A 174 -27.41 -11.25 7.94
CA LEU A 174 -27.30 -10.02 8.71
C LEU A 174 -28.52 -9.78 9.62
N ARG A 175 -29.72 -10.22 9.23
CA ARG A 175 -30.93 -10.02 10.04
C ARG A 175 -30.87 -10.88 11.29
N GLY A 176 -30.65 -12.18 11.15
CA GLY A 176 -30.51 -13.09 12.30
C GLY A 176 -29.39 -12.66 13.25
N MET A 177 -28.26 -12.20 12.73
CA MET A 177 -27.17 -11.69 13.56
C MET A 177 -27.57 -10.45 14.38
N LEU A 178 -28.30 -9.51 13.77
CA LEU A 178 -28.79 -8.31 14.47
C LEU A 178 -29.84 -8.65 15.53
N GLU A 179 -30.69 -9.64 15.28
CA GLU A 179 -31.67 -10.14 16.24
C GLU A 179 -31.00 -10.78 17.46
N ASP A 180 -29.95 -11.58 17.23
CA ASP A 180 -29.16 -12.20 18.32
C ASP A 180 -28.45 -11.15 19.19
N VAL A 181 -27.88 -10.12 18.57
CA VAL A 181 -27.24 -8.99 19.28
C VAL A 181 -28.27 -8.18 20.06
N ALA A 182 -29.43 -7.92 19.47
CA ALA A 182 -30.53 -7.24 20.16
C ALA A 182 -31.00 -8.04 21.39
N ALA A 183 -31.15 -9.36 21.25
CA ALA A 183 -31.52 -10.24 22.35
C ALA A 183 -30.45 -10.26 23.45
N ALA A 184 -29.16 -10.27 23.10
CA ALA A 184 -28.06 -10.19 24.07
C ALA A 184 -28.06 -8.86 24.83
N THR A 185 -28.31 -7.76 24.12
CA THR A 185 -28.34 -6.41 24.71
C THR A 185 -29.51 -6.24 25.68
N LEU A 186 -30.68 -6.79 25.35
CA LEU A 186 -31.84 -6.84 26.25
C LEU A 186 -31.55 -7.67 27.52
N ARG A 187 -30.85 -8.80 27.39
CA ARG A 187 -30.43 -9.62 28.54
C ARG A 187 -29.45 -8.89 29.46
N ALA A 188 -28.62 -8.01 28.92
CA ALA A 188 -27.68 -7.17 29.67
C ALA A 188 -28.33 -5.89 30.25
N GLY A 189 -29.66 -5.72 30.10
CA GLY A 189 -30.39 -4.56 30.62
C GLY A 189 -30.31 -3.31 29.73
N GLY A 190 -29.82 -3.43 28.50
CA GLY A 190 -29.80 -2.34 27.52
C GLY A 190 -31.12 -2.19 26.75
N HIS A 191 -31.37 -1.00 26.21
CA HIS A 191 -32.55 -0.71 25.39
C HIS A 191 -32.26 -0.83 23.88
N VAL A 192 -33.11 -1.56 23.16
CA VAL A 192 -33.07 -1.69 21.69
C VAL A 192 -34.16 -0.82 21.08
N LEU A 193 -33.78 0.09 20.18
CA LEU A 193 -34.68 1.09 19.57
C LEU A 193 -35.44 0.58 18.33
N GLY A 194 -35.21 -0.66 17.91
CA GLY A 194 -35.89 -1.33 16.79
C GLY A 194 -34.91 -1.80 15.70
N VAL A 195 -35.22 -2.94 15.08
CA VAL A 195 -34.47 -3.51 13.95
C VAL A 195 -35.35 -3.44 12.70
N GLU A 196 -35.33 -2.31 11.99
CA GLU A 196 -36.03 -2.14 10.71
C GLU A 196 -35.06 -2.37 9.54
N GLY A 197 -35.25 -3.46 8.82
CA GLY A 197 -34.55 -3.74 7.57
C GLY A 197 -35.51 -3.60 6.39
N ARG A 198 -35.22 -2.65 5.49
CA ARG A 198 -35.92 -2.51 4.21
C ARG A 198 -35.49 -3.67 3.29
N GLU A 199 -36.46 -4.36 2.71
CA GLU A 199 -36.25 -5.44 1.72
C GLU A 199 -35.40 -4.98 0.52
#